data_AF-A0A0D3AS16-F1
#
_entry.id   AF-A0A0D3AS16-F1
#
_cell.length_a   1.000
_cell.length_b   1.000
_cell.length_c   1.000
_cell.angle_alpha   90.00
_cell.angle_beta   90.00
_cell.angle_gamma   90.00
#
_symmetry.space_group_name_H-M   'P 1'
#
loop_
_entity.id
_entity.type
_entity.pdbx_description
1 polymer ?
#
loop_
_entity_poly.entity_id
_entity_poly.type
_entity_poly.pdbx_seq_one_letter_code
_entity_poly.pdbx_strand_id
1 'polypeptide(L)'
;MDLSEERKHSKRQKDYINMLSYTCDSEYGIPRRCSCGGRIIDEEQIESLTKRLEEAEEVMKFVPSLKNQIETLEAQAKGLTRQVDRLTAEVYNLTVQVADLEKLCFE
;
A
#
# COMPACT_ATOMS: atom_id res chain seq x y z
N MET A 1 37.84 26.56 -45.37
CA MET A 1 37.62 25.86 -44.09
C MET A 1 36.13 25.58 -44.00
N ASP A 2 35.71 24.31 -43.90
CA ASP A 2 34.28 23.95 -43.88
C ASP A 2 33.76 23.93 -42.43
N LEU A 3 32.94 24.93 -42.10
CA LEU A 3 32.33 25.09 -40.78
C LEU A 3 31.42 23.91 -40.39
N SER A 4 30.91 23.15 -41.37
CA SER A 4 30.06 21.97 -41.13
C SER A 4 30.87 20.81 -40.55
N GLU A 5 32.04 20.54 -41.13
CA GLU A 5 32.93 19.49 -40.66
C GLU A 5 33.53 19.81 -39.29
N GLU A 6 33.86 21.09 -39.03
CA GLU A 6 34.31 21.53 -37.70
C GLU A 6 33.24 21.34 -36.61
N ARG A 7 31.98 21.63 -36.92
CA ARG A 7 30.86 21.38 -35.99
C ARG A 7 30.66 19.90 -35.71
N LYS A 8 30.75 19.04 -36.73
CA LYS A 8 30.66 17.58 -36.57
C LYS A 8 31.82 17.05 -35.74
N HIS A 9 33.03 17.54 -36.01
CA HIS A 9 34.23 17.18 -35.24
C HIS A 9 34.09 17.58 -33.77
N SER A 10 33.68 18.82 -33.50
CA SER A 10 33.45 19.32 -32.14
C SER A 10 32.37 18.52 -31.39
N LYS A 11 31.27 18.14 -32.07
CA LYS A 11 30.23 17.30 -31.49
C LYS A 11 30.76 15.91 -31.11
N ARG A 12 31.47 15.23 -32.03
CA ARG A 12 32.08 13.92 -31.76
C ARG A 12 33.07 13.98 -30.60
N GLN A 13 33.87 15.03 -30.53
CA GLN A 13 34.84 15.23 -29.46
C GLN A 13 34.15 15.44 -28.11
N LYS A 14 33.05 16.20 -28.07
CA LYS A 14 32.23 16.38 -26.86
C LYS A 14 31.59 15.06 -26.41
N ASP A 15 31.07 14.28 -27.34
CA ASP A 15 30.47 12.98 -27.05
C ASP A 15 31.51 11.98 -26.51
N TYR A 16 32.73 11.99 -27.08
CA TYR A 16 33.86 11.18 -26.60
C TYR A 16 34.31 11.58 -25.19
N ILE A 17 34.42 12.89 -24.91
CA ILE A 17 34.78 13.40 -23.58
C ILE A 17 33.72 12.99 -22.55
N ASN A 18 32.43 13.15 -22.87
CA ASN A 18 31.35 12.74 -21.97
C ASN A 18 31.41 11.23 -21.67
N MET A 19 31.67 10.40 -22.68
CA MET A 19 31.81 8.95 -22.52
C MET A 19 32.98 8.60 -21.58
N LEU A 20 34.14 9.22 -21.79
CA LEU A 20 35.30 9.03 -20.92
C LEU A 20 35.03 9.47 -19.46
N SER A 21 34.30 10.56 -19.27
CA SER A 21 33.90 11.00 -17.93
C SER A 21 33.00 9.96 -17.24
N TYR A 22 32.04 9.37 -17.96
CA TYR A 22 31.19 8.31 -17.39
C TYR A 22 31.98 7.05 -17.01
N THR A 23 33.02 6.70 -17.77
CA THR A 23 33.91 5.58 -17.43
C THR A 23 34.84 5.90 -16.26
N CYS A 24 35.43 7.10 -16.18
CA CYS A 24 36.27 7.47 -15.03
C CYS A 24 35.47 7.56 -13.73
N ASP A 25 34.22 8.06 -13.78
CA ASP A 25 33.32 8.05 -12.62
C ASP A 25 33.06 6.62 -12.10
N SER A 26 33.20 5.60 -12.96
CA SER A 26 33.09 4.18 -12.59
C SER A 26 34.39 3.55 -12.07
N GLU A 27 35.55 4.10 -12.42
CA GLU A 27 36.86 3.62 -11.96
C GLU A 27 37.23 4.20 -10.58
N TYR A 28 36.73 5.40 -10.25
CA TYR A 28 36.95 6.06 -8.95
C TYR A 28 35.79 5.89 -7.95
N GLY A 29 34.71 5.16 -8.30
CA GLY A 29 33.54 4.93 -7.44
C GLY A 29 32.29 4.45 -8.19
N ILE A 30 31.11 4.52 -7.56
CA ILE A 30 29.83 4.23 -8.23
C ILE A 30 29.50 5.41 -9.16
N PRO A 31 29.36 5.19 -10.49
CA PRO A 31 29.10 6.29 -11.41
C PRO A 31 27.81 7.02 -11.03
N ARG A 32 27.78 8.35 -11.14
CA ARG A 32 26.59 9.17 -10.77
C ARG A 32 25.57 9.33 -11.91
N ARG A 33 25.92 8.89 -13.13
CA ARG A 33 25.04 8.85 -14.31
C ARG A 33 25.26 7.58 -15.11
N CYS A 34 24.18 6.99 -15.60
CA CYS A 34 24.21 5.84 -16.50
C CYS A 34 24.84 6.27 -17.82
N SER A 35 25.64 5.41 -18.44
CA SER A 35 26.15 5.58 -19.81
C SER A 35 25.02 5.76 -20.84
N CYS A 36 23.81 5.33 -20.50
CA CYS A 36 22.57 5.55 -21.24
C CYS A 36 21.92 6.94 -21.05
N GLY A 37 22.49 7.81 -20.21
CA GLY A 37 21.93 9.13 -19.86
C GLY A 37 20.89 9.11 -18.71
N GLY A 38 20.55 7.93 -18.19
CA GLY A 38 19.69 7.77 -17.01
C GLY A 38 20.36 8.17 -15.69
N ARG A 39 19.56 8.48 -14.67
CA ARG A 39 20.05 8.68 -13.29
C ARG A 39 20.45 7.32 -12.70
N ILE A 40 21.59 7.26 -12.02
CA ILE A 40 21.93 6.11 -11.19
C ILE A 40 21.25 6.33 -9.84
N ILE A 41 20.57 5.30 -9.32
CA ILE A 41 19.98 5.33 -7.99
C ILE A 41 21.14 5.53 -7.01
N ASP A 42 21.12 6.65 -6.28
CA ASP A 42 22.17 6.95 -5.31
C ASP A 42 21.99 6.12 -4.03
N GLU A 43 23.09 5.94 -3.30
CA GLU A 43 23.15 5.15 -2.08
C GLU A 43 22.23 5.72 -0.98
N GLU A 44 22.06 7.05 -0.93
CA GLU A 44 21.14 7.73 -0.01
C GLU A 44 19.67 7.34 -0.25
N GLN A 45 19.23 7.22 -1.51
CA GLN A 45 17.90 6.73 -1.85
C GLN A 45 17.71 5.28 -1.41
N ILE A 46 18.72 4.42 -1.56
CA ILE A 46 18.65 3.02 -1.14
C ILE A 46 18.54 2.92 0.38
N GLU A 47 19.36 3.67 1.12
CA GLU A 47 19.31 3.70 2.59
C GLU A 47 17.96 4.21 3.10
N SER A 48 17.44 5.29 2.51
CA SER A 48 16.12 5.84 2.86
C SER A 48 14.98 4.84 2.58
N LEU A 49 15.01 4.17 1.44
CA LEU A 49 14.02 3.15 1.09
C LEU A 49 14.11 1.93 2.00
N THR A 50 15.34 1.53 2.38
CA THR A 50 15.57 0.41 3.29
C THR A 50 14.97 0.71 4.66
N LYS A 51 15.23 1.88 5.23
CA LYS A 51 14.62 2.30 6.50
C LYS A 51 13.09 2.30 6.46
N ARG A 52 12.51 2.84 5.37
CA ARG A 52 11.05 2.84 5.18
C ARG A 52 10.47 1.43 5.03
N LEU A 53 11.24 0.51 4.46
CA LEU A 53 10.85 -0.89 4.35
C LEU A 53 10.85 -1.57 5.73
N GLU A 54 11.87 -1.35 6.55
CA GLU A 54 11.94 -1.85 7.93
C GLU A 54 10.75 -1.33 8.77
N GLU A 55 10.44 -0.03 8.68
CA GLU A 55 9.27 0.56 9.35
C GLU A 55 7.95 -0.09 8.88
N ALA A 56 7.82 -0.38 7.58
CA ALA A 56 6.66 -1.07 7.03
C ALA A 56 6.56 -2.53 7.49
N GLU A 57 7.69 -3.23 7.62
CA GLU A 57 7.74 -4.60 8.14
C GLU A 57 7.28 -4.69 9.59
N GLU A 58 7.67 -3.74 10.45
CA GLU A 58 7.17 -3.68 11.82
C GLU A 58 5.66 -3.50 11.87
N VAL A 59 5.09 -2.65 11.01
CA VAL A 59 3.63 -2.47 10.91
C VAL A 59 2.94 -3.76 10.46
N MET A 60 3.53 -4.50 9.52
CA MET A 60 2.96 -5.76 9.01
C MET A 60 2.83 -6.84 10.09
N LYS A 61 3.66 -6.83 11.14
CA LYS A 61 3.57 -7.79 12.25
C LYS A 61 2.24 -7.71 13.02
N PHE A 62 1.55 -6.58 12.97
CA PHE A 62 0.26 -6.41 13.66
C PHE A 62 -0.95 -6.94 12.87
N VAL A 63 -0.80 -7.17 11.56
CA VAL A 63 -1.90 -7.63 10.68
C VAL A 63 -2.55 -8.94 11.15
N PRO A 64 -1.81 -9.99 11.58
CA PRO A 64 -2.44 -11.22 12.06
C PRO A 64 -3.29 -11.01 13.33
N SER A 65 -2.85 -10.14 14.24
CA SER A 65 -3.60 -9.83 15.46
C SER A 65 -4.90 -9.12 15.12
N LEU A 66 -4.84 -8.10 14.26
CA LEU A 66 -6.03 -7.40 13.76
C LEU A 66 -7.00 -8.34 13.06
N LYS A 67 -6.49 -9.27 12.24
CA LYS A 67 -7.31 -10.31 11.59
C LYS A 67 -8.08 -11.15 12.61
N ASN A 68 -7.41 -11.65 13.64
CA ASN A 68 -8.06 -12.44 14.69
C ASN A 68 -9.13 -11.64 15.47
N GLN A 69 -8.87 -10.35 15.71
CA GLN A 69 -9.85 -9.46 16.34
C GLN A 69 -11.09 -9.27 15.46
N ILE A 70 -10.91 -9.06 14.15
CA ILE A 70 -12.01 -8.95 13.19
C ILE A 70 -12.84 -10.24 13.18
N GLU A 71 -12.20 -11.41 13.07
CA GLU A 71 -12.90 -12.71 13.10
C GLU A 71 -13.72 -12.91 14.38
N THR A 72 -13.18 -12.49 15.53
CA THR A 72 -13.87 -12.55 16.82
C THR A 72 -15.08 -11.62 16.85
N LEU A 73 -14.93 -10.38 16.38
CA LEU A 73 -16.03 -9.41 16.30
C LEU A 73 -17.13 -9.86 15.35
N GLU A 74 -16.77 -10.46 14.21
CA GLU A 74 -17.73 -11.03 13.27
C GLU A 74 -18.54 -12.18 13.90
N ALA A 75 -17.88 -13.04 14.68
CA ALA A 75 -18.56 -14.12 15.40
C ALA A 75 -19.53 -13.57 16.46
N GLN A 76 -19.12 -12.55 17.20
CA GLN A 76 -19.98 -11.87 18.18
C GLN A 76 -21.18 -11.20 17.50
N ALA A 77 -20.98 -10.49 16.39
CA ALA A 77 -22.06 -9.87 15.62
C ALA A 77 -23.09 -10.92 15.16
N LYS A 78 -22.64 -12.05 14.61
CA LYS A 78 -23.51 -13.18 14.24
C LYS A 78 -24.26 -13.76 15.43
N GLY A 79 -23.63 -13.81 16.61
CA GLY A 79 -24.27 -14.24 17.85
C GLY A 79 -25.38 -13.29 18.28
N LEU A 80 -25.11 -11.98 18.25
CA LEU A 80 -26.08 -10.95 18.60
C LEU A 80 -27.26 -10.92 17.62
N THR A 81 -27.02 -11.06 16.32
CA THR A 81 -28.09 -11.14 15.31
C THR A 81 -29.09 -12.26 15.65
N ARG A 82 -28.60 -13.47 15.99
CA ARG A 82 -29.48 -14.58 16.37
C ARG A 82 -30.28 -14.30 17.64
N GLN A 83 -29.70 -13.59 18.61
CA GLN A 83 -30.42 -13.21 19.82
C GLN A 83 -31.53 -12.22 19.51
N VAL A 84 -31.26 -11.23 18.64
CA VAL A 84 -32.27 -10.28 18.17
C VAL A 84 -33.40 -11.02 17.47
N ASP A 85 -33.10 -11.91 16.51
CA ASP A 85 -34.13 -12.68 15.78
C ASP A 85 -35.03 -13.49 16.74
N ARG A 86 -34.42 -14.13 17.74
CA ARG A 86 -35.16 -14.89 18.77
C ARG A 86 -36.06 -13.98 19.59
N LEU A 87 -35.55 -12.86 20.08
CA LEU A 87 -36.33 -11.90 20.88
C LEU A 87 -37.45 -11.28 20.05
N THR A 88 -37.21 -10.98 18.78
CA THR A 88 -38.24 -10.48 17.86
C THR A 88 -39.39 -11.49 17.71
N ALA A 89 -39.09 -12.79 17.59
CA ALA A 89 -40.12 -13.82 17.54
C ALA A 89 -40.91 -13.94 18.86
N GLU A 90 -40.23 -13.83 20.00
CA GLU A 90 -40.88 -13.85 21.32
C GLU A 90 -41.82 -12.65 21.51
N VAL A 91 -41.38 -11.44 21.14
CA VAL A 91 -42.21 -10.23 21.19
C VAL A 91 -43.42 -10.35 20.26
N TYR A 92 -43.25 -10.92 19.07
CA TYR A 92 -44.37 -11.16 18.16
C TYR A 92 -45.42 -12.08 18.78
N ASN A 93 -45.00 -13.22 19.35
CA ASN A 93 -45.90 -14.15 20.01
C ASN A 93 -46.65 -13.51 21.18
N LEU A 94 -45.95 -12.72 22.02
CA LEU A 94 -46.58 -11.99 23.12
C LEU A 94 -47.59 -10.96 22.61
N THR A 95 -47.29 -10.28 21.51
CA THR A 95 -48.19 -9.30 20.89
C THR A 95 -49.49 -9.97 20.43
N VAL A 96 -49.41 -11.17 19.83
CA VAL A 96 -50.59 -11.96 19.45
C VAL A 96 -51.40 -12.36 20.68
N GLN A 97 -50.75 -12.88 21.73
CA GLN A 97 -51.43 -13.27 22.96
C GLN A 97 -52.15 -12.11 23.65
N VAL A 98 -51.53 -10.92 23.67
CA VAL A 98 -52.16 -9.71 24.22
C VAL A 98 -53.39 -9.35 23.40
N ALA A 99 -53.31 -9.37 22.07
CA ALA A 99 -54.45 -9.06 21.21
C ALA A 99 -55.63 -10.05 21.41
N ASP A 100 -55.34 -11.35 21.61
CA ASP A 100 -56.36 -12.35 21.90
C ASP A 100 -57.01 -12.12 23.27
N LEU A 101 -56.22 -11.78 24.29
CA LEU A 101 -56.75 -11.43 25.62
C LEU A 101 -57.58 -10.15 25.60
N GLU A 102 -57.15 -9.13 24.86
CA GLU A 102 -57.90 -7.87 24.71
C GLU A 102 -59.29 -8.12 24.12
N LYS A 103 -59.41 -8.99 23.11
CA LYS A 103 -60.72 -9.38 22.56
C LYS A 103 -61.59 -10.06 23.62
N LEU A 104 -61.05 -11.02 24.37
CA LEU A 104 -61.81 -11.74 25.41
C LEU A 104 -62.26 -10.84 26.58
N CYS A 105 -61.53 -9.76 26.86
CA CYS A 105 -61.81 -8.87 27.99
C CYS A 105 -62.67 -7.65 27.63
N PHE A 106 -62.68 -7.22 26.36
CA PHE A 106 -63.29 -5.95 25.95
C PHE A 106 -64.30 -6.07 24.80
N GLU A 107 -64.49 -7.24 24.19
CA GLU A 107 -65.70 -7.59 23.40
C GLU A 107 -66.76 -8.23 24.30
#